data_AF-A0A352T0A8-F1
#
_entry.id   AF-A0A352T0A8-F1
#
_cell.length_a   1.000
_cell.length_b   1.000
_cell.length_c   1.000
_cell.angle_alpha   90.00
_cell.angle_beta   90.00
_cell.angle_gamma   90.00
#
_symmetry.space_group_name_H-M   'P 1'
#
loop_
_entity.id
_entity.type
_entity.pdbx_description
1 polymer ?
#
loop_
_entity_poly.entity_id
_entity_poly.type
_entity_poly.pdbx_seq_one_letter_code
_entity_poly.pdbx_strand_id
1 'polypeptide(L)' 'VIFCRNVMIYFNAETKINLVNKFYEASKQGGYLMIGHAETIQRDKSKYIYINPAIYKKD' A
#
# COMPACT_ATOMS: atom_id res chain seq x y z
N VAL A 1 -6.62 -6.12 8.11
CA VAL A 1 -6.60 -5.96 6.64
C VAL A 1 -6.96 -4.52 6.34
N ILE A 2 -6.29 -3.87 5.39
CA ILE A 2 -6.62 -2.51 4.94
C ILE A 2 -6.96 -2.57 3.44
N PHE A 3 -8.10 -1.99 3.07
CA PHE A 3 -8.53 -1.81 1.68
C PHE A 3 -8.47 -0.33 1.33
N CYS A 4 -7.70 0.03 0.31
CA CYS A 4 -7.62 1.38 -0.22
C CYS A 4 -7.55 1.30 -1.74
N ARG A 5 -8.69 1.07 -2.39
CA ARG A 5 -8.80 0.82 -3.83
C ARG A 5 -9.44 2.00 -4.53
N ASN A 6 -8.90 2.39 -5.69
CA ASN A 6 -9.44 3.44 -6.56
C ASN A 6 -9.45 4.84 -5.93
N VAL A 7 -8.60 5.08 -4.92
CA VAL A 7 -8.50 6.35 -4.19
C VAL A 7 -7.11 6.94 -4.33
N MET A 8 -6.07 6.11 -4.31
CA MET A 8 -4.70 6.58 -4.42
C MET A 8 -4.41 7.21 -5.79
N ILE A 9 -5.15 6.83 -6.84
CA ILE A 9 -5.01 7.42 -8.19
C ILE A 9 -5.15 8.96 -8.22
N TYR A 10 -5.85 9.55 -7.26
CA TYR A 10 -6.05 11.00 -7.18
C TYR A 10 -4.90 11.76 -6.50
N PHE A 11 -3.93 11.04 -5.93
CA PHE A 11 -2.83 11.64 -5.18
C PHE A 11 -1.52 11.68 -5.99
N ASN A 12 -0.70 12.68 -5.69
CA ASN A 12 0.67 12.75 -6.19
C ASN A 12 1.56 11.66 -5.55
N ALA A 13 2.76 11.45 -6.10
CA ALA A 13 3.66 10.39 -5.66
C ALA A 13 4.06 10.51 -4.19
N GLU A 14 4.36 11.73 -3.72
CA GLU A 14 4.73 11.99 -2.33
C GLU A 14 3.60 11.63 -1.36
N THR A 15 2.36 12.05 -1.67
CA THR A 15 1.17 11.75 -0.87
C THR A 15 0.89 10.26 -0.83
N LYS A 16 1.05 9.56 -1.96
CA LYS A 16 0.91 8.09 -2.03
C LYS A 16 1.90 7.40 -1.08
N ILE A 17 3.18 7.80 -1.10
CA ILE A 17 4.21 7.22 -0.24
C ILE A 17 3.87 7.46 1.24
N ASN A 18 3.53 8.70 1.59
CA ASN A 18 3.14 9.05 2.96
C ASN A 18 1.93 8.24 3.45
N LEU A 19 0.93 8.04 2.58
CA LEU A 19 -0.26 7.24 2.90
C LEU A 19 0.09 5.77 3.10
N VAL A 20 0.89 5.18 2.21
CA VAL A 20 1.35 3.78 2.32
C VAL A 20 2.14 3.56 3.62
N ASN A 21 3.01 4.49 3.99
CA ASN A 21 3.76 4.42 5.25
C ASN A 21 2.82 4.45 6.47
N LYS A 22 1.82 5.34 6.46
CA LYS A 22 0.78 5.37 7.51
C LYS A 22 0.00 4.05 7.59
N PHE A 23 -0.34 3.46 6.45
CA PHE A 23 -0.98 2.14 6.43
C PHE A 23 -0.07 1.05 6.99
N TYR A 24 1.24 1.11 6.73
CA TYR A 24 2.20 0.15 7.27
C TYR A 24 2.26 0.22 8.79
N GLU A 25 2.37 1.42 9.34
CA GLU A 25 2.40 1.61 10.80
C GLU A 25 1.06 1.22 11.47
N ALA A 26 -0.07 1.50 10.81
CA ALA A 26 -1.40 1.08 11.29
C ALA A 26 -1.67 -0.42 11.14
N SER A 27 -0.92 -1.13 10.31
CA SER A 27 -1.11 -2.56 10.10
C SER A 27 -0.44 -3.39 11.19
N LYS A 28 -1.16 -4.43 11.62
CA LYS A 28 -0.58 -5.48 12.47
C LYS A 28 0.45 -6.30 11.68
N GLN A 29 1.37 -6.93 12.40
CA GLN A 29 2.24 -7.98 11.88
C GLN A 29 1.42 -9.02 11.11
N GLY A 30 1.87 -9.41 9.92
CA GLY A 30 1.15 -10.31 9.02
C GLY A 30 -0.03 -9.68 8.28
N GLY A 31 -0.29 -8.38 8.48
CA GLY A 31 -1.43 -7.67 7.92
C GLY A 31 -1.29 -7.39 6.42
N TYR A 32 -2.42 -7.41 5.70
CA TYR A 32 -2.47 -7.14 4.26
C TYR A 32 -2.99 -5.74 3.94
N LEU A 33 -2.40 -5.15 2.90
CA LEU A 33 -2.87 -3.96 2.20
C LEU A 33 -3.29 -4.34 0.78
N MET A 34 -4.54 -4.02 0.43
CA MET A 34 -5.11 -4.27 -0.90
C MET A 34 -5.49 -2.96 -1.59
N ILE A 35 -4.99 -2.77 -2.80
CA ILE A 35 -5.22 -1.57 -3.63
C ILE A 35 -5.98 -1.92 -4.93
N GLY A 36 -6.26 -0.92 -5.75
CA GLY A 36 -6.86 -1.08 -7.08
C GLY A 36 -5.83 -1.54 -8.12
N HIS A 37 -6.30 -2.17 -9.21
CA HIS A 37 -5.41 -2.69 -10.27
C HIS A 37 -4.67 -1.60 -11.05
N ALA A 38 -5.20 -0.38 -11.07
CA ALA A 38 -4.54 0.78 -11.68
C ALA A 38 -3.58 1.49 -10.70
N GLU A 39 -3.44 1.00 -9.47
CA GLU A 39 -2.63 1.61 -8.43
C GLU A 39 -1.37 0.77 -8.20
N THR A 40 -0.24 1.45 -8.00
CA THR A 40 1.06 0.82 -7.78
C THR A 40 1.74 1.45 -6.57
N ILE A 41 2.35 0.62 -5.74
CA ILE A 41 3.26 1.04 -4.67
C ILE A 41 4.69 0.90 -5.19
N GLN A 42 5.47 1.97 -5.06
CA GLN A 42 6.89 1.93 -5.39
C GLN A 42 7.62 1.03 -4.39
N ARG A 43 8.19 -0.09 -4.89
CA ARG A 43 8.77 -1.15 -4.05
C ARG A 43 9.96 -0.66 -3.22
N ASP A 44 10.71 0.32 -3.71
CA ASP A 44 11.86 0.92 -3.05
C ASP A 44 11.46 1.98 -1.99
N LYS A 45 10.19 2.38 -1.94
CA LYS A 45 9.67 3.41 -1.02
C LYS A 45 8.71 2.87 0.03
N SER A 46 8.42 1.57 0.03
CA SER A 46 7.49 0.94 0.96
C SER A 46 8.13 -0.23 1.66
N LYS A 47 7.82 -0.39 2.95
CA LYS A 47 8.20 -1.57 3.74
C LYS A 47 7.28 -2.76 3.51
N TYR A 48 6.17 -2.58 2.78
CA TYR A 48 5.28 -3.67 2.44
C TYR A 48 5.95 -4.63 1.45
N ILE A 49 5.79 -5.93 1.70
CA ILE A 49 6.22 -6.99 0.80
C ILE A 49 5.14 -7.21 -0.24
N TYR A 50 5.53 -7.21 -1.51
CA TYR A 50 4.65 -7.57 -2.62
C TYR A 50 4.32 -9.06 -2.57
N ILE A 51 3.04 -9.41 -2.62
CA ILE A 51 2.58 -10.80 -2.69
C ILE A 51 2.08 -11.11 -4.10
N ASN A 52 1.01 -10.44 -4.51
CA ASN A 52 0.32 -10.60 -5.79
C ASN A 52 -0.06 -9.22 -6.35
N PRO A 53 -0.54 -9.10 -7.61
CA PRO A 53 -0.99 -7.82 -8.14
C PRO A 53 -1.99 -7.15 -7.20
N ALA A 54 -1.70 -5.89 -6.85
CA ALA A 54 -2.47 -5.06 -5.92
C ALA A 54 -2.63 -5.61 -4.47
N ILE A 55 -1.86 -6.63 -4.08
CA ILE A 55 -1.88 -7.22 -2.73
C ILE A 55 -0.48 -7.20 -2.13
N TYR A 56 -0.38 -6.59 -0.95
CA TYR A 56 0.87 -6.43 -0.23
C TYR A 56 0.70 -6.85 1.24
N LYS A 57 1.80 -7.26 1.89
CA LYS A 57 1.79 -7.78 3.27
C LYS A 57 2.87 -7.12 4.12
N LYS A 58 2.55 -6.84 5.38
CA LYS A 58 3.51 -6.49 6.42
C LYS A 58 4.04 -7.78 7.04
N ASP A 59 5.32 -8.03 6.87
CA ASP A 59 6.10 -8.96 7.71
C ASP A 59 6.84 -8.20 8.81
#